data_AF-A0A4D7JYI1-F1
#
_entry.id   AF-A0A4D7JYI1-F1
#
_cell.length_a   1.000
_cell.length_b   1.000
_cell.length_c   1.000
_cell.angle_alpha   90.00
_cell.angle_beta   90.00
_cell.angle_gamma   90.00
#
_symmetry.space_group_name_H-M   'P 1'
#
loop_
_entity.id
_entity.type
_entity.pdbx_description
1 polymer ?
#
loop_
_entity_poly.entity_id
_entity_poly.type
_entity_poly.pdbx_seq_one_letter_code
_entity_poly.pdbx_strand_id
1 'polypeptide(L)' 'MTDSLILILVPLTLILWFWAILDITRSRYRNNNQRLIWFFIVLIFPVMGSVIYFLFKRKITLRGRRKFNPDF' A
#
# COMPACT_ATOMS: atom_id res chain seq x y z
N MET A 1 26.15 8.44 17.48
CA MET A 1 25.17 9.42 16.96
C MET A 1 24.31 8.82 15.84
N THR A 2 24.89 8.00 14.96
CA THR A 2 24.20 7.27 13.90
C THR A 2 23.30 6.14 14.42
N ASP A 3 23.68 5.52 15.54
CA ASP A 3 22.98 4.35 16.11
C ASP A 3 21.55 4.71 16.53
N SER A 4 21.37 5.90 17.10
CA SER A 4 20.07 6.44 17.52
C SER A 4 19.14 6.69 16.33
N LEU A 5 19.68 7.10 15.18
CA LEU A 5 18.90 7.36 13.96
C LEU A 5 18.42 6.05 13.32
N ILE A 6 19.28 5.03 13.28
CA ILE A 6 18.95 3.71 12.73
C ILE A 6 17.86 3.05 13.57
N LEU A 7 17.93 3.17 14.90
CA LEU A 7 16.93 2.65 15.84
C LEU A 7 15.51 3.18 15.60
N ILE A 8 15.37 4.39 15.05
CA ILE A 8 14.06 5.01 14.76
C ILE A 8 13.66 4.77 13.30
N LEU A 9 14.61 4.88 12.36
CA LEU A 9 14.32 4.81 10.94
C LEU A 9 13.95 3.40 10.48
N VAL A 10 14.62 2.38 11.01
CA VAL A 10 14.34 0.97 10.67
C VAL A 10 12.91 0.56 11.03
N PRO A 11 12.43 0.71 12.27
CA PRO A 11 11.06 0.33 12.61
C PRO A 11 10.02 1.18 11.88
N LEU A 12 10.28 2.47 11.66
CA LEU A 12 9.38 3.32 10.88
C LEU A 12 9.19 2.77 9.46
N THR A 13 10.29 2.36 8.83
CA THR A 13 10.29 1.78 7.48
C THR A 13 9.54 0.44 7.45
N LEU A 14 9.76 -0.41 8.45
CA LEU A 14 9.06 -1.69 8.59
C LEU A 14 7.55 -1.50 8.79
N ILE A 15 7.15 -0.54 9.63
CA ILE A 15 5.73 -0.22 9.88
C ILE A 15 5.08 0.25 8.57
N LEU A 16 5.73 1.15 7.83
CA LEU A 16 5.25 1.63 6.53
C LEU A 16 5.10 0.48 5.52
N TRP A 17 6.07 -0.41 5.49
CA TRP A 17 6.08 -1.57 4.60
C TRP A 17 4.95 -2.55 4.91
N PHE A 18 4.81 -2.97 6.17
CA PHE A 18 3.72 -3.82 6.62
C PHE A 18 2.36 -3.17 6.36
N TRP A 19 2.24 -1.87 6.61
CA TRP A 19 1.01 -1.14 6.39
C TRP A 19 0.64 -1.09 4.89
N ALA A 20 1.62 -0.92 4.00
CA ALA A 20 1.39 -1.00 2.56
C ALA A 20 0.89 -2.39 2.13
N ILE A 21 1.48 -3.48 2.66
CA ILE A 21 1.04 -4.85 2.36
C ILE A 21 -0.40 -5.09 2.86
N LEU A 22 -0.71 -4.67 4.08
CA LEU A 22 -2.07 -4.75 4.63
C LEU A 22 -3.07 -3.95 3.80
N ASP A 23 -2.65 -2.78 3.32
CA ASP A 23 -3.49 -1.93 2.48
C ASP A 23 -3.71 -2.55 1.09
N ILE A 24 -2.71 -3.21 0.50
CA ILE A 24 -2.85 -3.99 -0.75
C ILE A 24 -3.75 -5.20 -0.57
N THR A 25 -3.69 -5.86 0.58
CA THR A 25 -4.54 -7.04 0.82
C THR A 25 -5.99 -6.67 1.12
N ARG A 26 -6.23 -5.53 1.80
CA ARG A 26 -7.58 -5.01 2.07
C ARG A 26 -8.21 -4.24 0.91
N SER A 27 -7.42 -3.60 0.05
CA SER A 27 -7.94 -2.80 -1.05
C SER A 27 -8.63 -3.68 -2.11
N ARG A 28 -9.80 -3.23 -2.58
CA ARG A 28 -10.47 -3.88 -3.70
C ARG A 28 -9.92 -3.34 -5.02
N TYR A 29 -9.28 -4.22 -5.76
CA TYR A 29 -8.78 -3.95 -7.10
C TYR A 29 -9.82 -4.39 -8.13
N ARG A 30 -9.89 -3.68 -9.26
CA ARG A 30 -10.74 -4.08 -10.38
C ARG A 30 -10.24 -5.38 -11.02
N ASN A 31 -8.92 -5.52 -11.10
CA ASN A 31 -8.24 -6.65 -11.73
C ASN A 31 -7.37 -7.38 -10.71
N ASN A 32 -7.51 -8.70 -10.62
CA ASN A 32 -6.74 -9.52 -9.67
C ASN A 32 -5.23 -9.48 -9.97
N ASN A 33 -4.84 -9.38 -11.25
CA ASN A 33 -3.45 -9.25 -11.67
C ASN A 33 -2.80 -7.97 -11.14
N GLN A 34 -3.53 -6.85 -11.05
CA GLN A 34 -2.98 -5.59 -10.54
C GLN A 34 -2.63 -5.71 -9.05
N ARG A 35 -3.47 -6.38 -8.26
CA ARG A 35 -3.19 -6.65 -6.85
C ARG A 35 -1.89 -7.44 -6.68
N LEU A 36 -1.71 -8.49 -7.47
CA LEU A 36 -0.50 -9.32 -7.44
C LEU A 36 0.75 -8.54 -7.84
N ILE A 37 0.70 -7.77 -8.92
CA ILE A 37 1.83 -6.93 -9.37
C ILE A 37 2.27 -5.96 -8.28
N TRP A 38 1.32 -5.24 -7.66
CA TRP A 38 1.62 -4.30 -6.58
C TRP A 38 2.15 -4.99 -5.32
N PHE A 39 1.62 -6.17 -5.00
CA PHE A 39 2.13 -6.99 -3.91
C PHE A 39 3.60 -7.37 -4.14
N PHE A 40 3.95 -7.88 -5.32
CA PHE A 40 5.34 -8.24 -5.64
C PHE A 40 6.28 -7.02 -5.65
N ILE A 41 5.84 -5.87 -6.17
CA ILE A 41 6.64 -4.64 -6.18
C ILE A 41 6.96 -4.20 -4.74
N VAL A 42 5.95 -4.16 -3.86
CA VAL A 42 6.15 -3.77 -2.44
C VAL A 42 6.97 -4.83 -1.69
N LEU A 43 6.81 -6.11 -2.02
CA LEU A 43 7.55 -7.20 -1.39
C LEU A 43 9.05 -7.12 -1.70
N ILE A 44 9.42 -6.90 -2.97
CA ILE A 44 10.83 -6.84 -3.41
C ILE A 44 11.46 -5.50 -3.03
N PHE A 45 10.70 -4.41 -3.10
CA PHE A 45 11.18 -3.06 -2.80
C PHE A 45 10.38 -2.46 -1.62
N PRO A 46 10.77 -2.70 -0.36
CA PRO A 46 9.97 -2.28 0.79
C PRO A 46 9.80 -0.77 0.90
N VAL A 47 10.88 -0.01 0.65
CA VAL A 47 10.85 1.46 0.71
C VAL A 47 10.29 2.06 -0.57
N MET A 48 10.95 1.81 -1.70
CA MET A 48 10.54 2.39 -2.99
C MET A 48 9.15 1.89 -3.42
N GLY A 49 8.89 0.59 -3.28
CA GLY A 49 7.61 -0.01 -3.66
C GLY A 49 6.45 0.51 -2.83
N SER A 50 6.62 0.70 -1.51
CA SER A 50 5.56 1.28 -0.66
C SER A 50 5.27 2.73 -1.03
N VAL A 51 6.29 3.54 -1.30
CA VAL A 51 6.13 4.94 -1.77
C VAL A 51 5.39 5.00 -3.11
N ILE A 52 5.84 4.22 -4.09
CA ILE A 52 5.22 4.15 -5.42
C ILE A 52 3.77 3.64 -5.31
N TYR A 53 3.53 2.68 -4.41
CA TYR A 53 2.19 2.17 -4.13
C TYR A 53 1.27 3.27 -3.62
N PHE A 54 1.68 4.04 -2.60
CA PHE A 54 0.84 5.12 -2.06
C PHE A 54 0.56 6.22 -3.09
N LEU A 55 1.52 6.55 -3.96
CA LEU A 55 1.35 7.51 -5.04
C LEU A 55 0.30 7.03 -6.06
N PHE A 56 0.40 5.79 -6.51
CA PHE A 56 -0.50 5.25 -7.54
C PHE A 56 -1.80 4.65 -7.00
N LYS A 57 -1.89 4.37 -5.69
CA LYS A 57 -3.06 3.76 -5.03
C LYS A 57 -4.37 4.39 -5.46
N ARG A 58 -4.41 5.72 -5.61
CA ARG A 58 -5.60 6.48 -6.00
C ARG A 58 -6.12 6.14 -7.41
N LYS A 59 -5.25 5.72 -8.34
CA LYS A 59 -5.60 5.37 -9.72
C LYS A 59 -5.98 3.89 -9.88
N ILE A 60 -5.35 3.01 -9.10
CA ILE A 60 -5.47 1.55 -9.29
C ILE A 60 -6.57 0.96 -8.38
N THR A 61 -6.70 1.51 -7.18
CA THR A 61 -7.74 1.06 -6.25
C THR A 61 -9.05 1.65 -6.73
N LEU A 62 -10.06 0.79 -6.86
CA LEU A 62 -11.42 1.28 -6.95
C LEU A 62 -11.73 1.91 -5.59
N ARG A 63 -11.49 3.23 -5.47
CA ARG A 63 -12.16 4.01 -4.44
C ARG A 63 -13.63 3.85 -4.75
N GLY A 64 -14.27 2.89 -4.09
CA GLY A 64 -15.70 2.80 -4.05
C GLY A 64 -16.17 4.14 -3.52
N ARG A 65 -16.47 5.08 -4.43
CA ARG A 65 -17.58 5.99 -4.25
C ARG A 65 -18.70 5.01 -3.94
N ARG A 66 -19.00 4.78 -2.66
CA ARG A 66 -20.23 4.12 -2.27
C ARG A 66 -21.29 5.01 -2.89
N LYS A 67 -21.72 4.67 -4.11
CA LYS A 67 -22.90 5.26 -4.71
C LYS A 67 -24.01 4.67 -3.86
N PHE A 68 -24.36 5.40 -2.82
CA PHE A 68 -25.56 5.14 -2.06
C PHE A 68 -26.70 5.32 -3.06
N ASN A 69 -27.18 4.22 -3.61
CA ASN A 69 -28.35 4.17 -4.47
C ASN A 69 -29.47 3.51 -3.65
N PRO A 70 -30.18 4.28 -2.82
CA PRO A 70 -31.37 3.78 -2.16
C PRO A 70 -32.46 3.62 -3.22
N ASP A 71 -32.88 2.38 -3.49
CA ASP A 71 -34.05 2.07 -4.33
C ASP A 71 -35.33 1.95 -3.47
N PHE A 72 -35.44 2.78 -2.43
CA PHE A 72 -36.59 2.84 -1.52
C PHE A 72 -37.26 4.21 -1.53
#